data_AF-A0A2V7URN1-F1
#
_entry.id   AF-A0A2V7URN1-F1
#
_cell.length_a   1.000
_cell.length_b   1.000
_cell.length_c   1.000
_cell.angle_alpha   90.00
_cell.angle_beta   90.00
_cell.angle_gamma   90.00
#
_symmetry.space_group_name_H-M   'P 1'
#
loop_
_entity.id
_entity.type
_entity.pdbx_description
1 polymer ?
#
loop_
_entity_poly.entity_id
_entity_poly.type
_entity_poly.pdbx_seq_one_letter_code
_entity_poly.pdbx_strand_id
1 'polypeptide(L)'
;MIQPLLAYIGPGAGVALLSSFLVVLTTMVLVVFSLLLLPFRLLWRAIRRKKRLKPWVRRLIIVGVDGQDPKLTERFMKEGKLPHFSKLAEMGCYRRLRTTFPALSPTAWSSFATGTDPAKHNIFDFLTRDPRTYLPLLSSAHIGDVERFLKIGRYRIPLRKPELRLLRKSKPTWTILGEHEVWSTVLRVPITFPPERFHGAQLSAMCTPDLLGSQGTFLLYTTRPADKRFKEGGIRVPLRGDGDRFQTSVKGPENAFLEGKPPLEAPMSIELDRAARRARVRLDGTAVELAEKKLSDWVTLSFRAAWSPRWATTSRCT
;
A
#
# COMPACT_ATOMS: atom_id res chain seq x y z
N MET A 1 12.37 13.44 -71.25
CA MET A 1 12.72 14.60 -70.40
C MET A 1 11.91 14.50 -69.11
N ILE A 2 12.53 14.09 -68.01
CA ILE A 2 11.89 14.05 -66.69
C ILE A 2 12.76 14.92 -65.79
N GLN A 3 12.26 16.08 -65.38
CA GLN A 3 12.95 16.96 -64.43
C GLN A 3 12.90 16.34 -63.03
N PRO A 4 13.99 16.36 -62.25
CA PRO A 4 13.94 15.90 -60.86
C PRO A 4 13.20 16.93 -60.00
N LEU A 5 12.17 16.47 -59.28
CA LEU A 5 11.52 17.24 -58.22
C LEU A 5 12.54 17.51 -57.11
N LEU A 6 12.86 18.78 -56.88
CA LEU A 6 13.58 19.25 -55.69
C LEU A 6 12.72 18.97 -54.45
N ALA A 7 13.03 17.89 -53.73
CA ALA A 7 12.42 17.59 -52.45
C ALA A 7 12.88 18.62 -51.40
N TYR A 8 11.94 19.43 -50.91
CA TYR A 8 12.15 20.35 -49.80
C TYR A 8 12.50 19.57 -48.53
N ILE A 9 13.77 19.62 -48.12
CA ILE A 9 14.22 19.17 -46.80
C ILE A 9 13.82 20.27 -45.82
N GLY A 10 12.67 20.09 -45.16
CA GLY A 10 12.20 21.04 -44.15
C GLY A 10 13.21 21.22 -43.00
N PRO A 11 13.07 22.29 -42.19
CA PRO A 11 14.05 22.73 -41.19
C PRO A 11 14.33 21.71 -40.05
N GLY A 12 13.63 20.57 -40.04
CA GLY A 12 13.72 19.54 -39.00
C GLY A 12 15.10 18.89 -38.85
N ALA A 13 15.88 18.75 -39.93
CA ALA A 13 17.21 18.14 -39.84
C ALA A 13 18.19 18.99 -39.01
N GLY A 14 18.18 20.32 -39.22
CA GLY A 14 18.99 21.26 -38.44
C GLY A 14 18.55 21.35 -36.98
N VAL A 15 17.24 21.36 -36.71
CA VAL A 15 16.68 21.41 -35.35
C VAL A 15 16.96 20.12 -34.57
N ALA A 16 16.87 18.95 -35.22
CA ALA A 16 17.19 17.65 -34.61
C ALA A 16 18.67 17.53 -34.26
N LEU A 17 19.57 18.05 -35.12
CA LEU A 17 21.00 18.02 -34.88
C LEU A 17 21.42 19.02 -33.79
N LEU A 18 20.84 20.22 -33.79
CA LEU A 18 21.07 21.23 -32.74
C LEU A 18 20.59 20.75 -31.37
N SER A 19 19.38 20.19 -31.30
CA SER A 19 18.81 19.65 -30.06
C SER A 19 19.60 18.46 -29.53
N SER A 20 20.01 17.53 -30.39
CA SER A 20 20.85 16.38 -30.00
C SER A 20 22.22 16.83 -29.50
N PHE A 21 22.87 17.76 -30.21
CA PHE A 21 24.14 18.35 -29.80
C PHE A 21 24.02 19.09 -28.46
N LEU A 22 22.96 19.89 -28.27
CA LEU A 22 22.71 20.60 -27.03
C LEU A 22 22.51 19.64 -25.85
N VAL A 23 21.81 18.53 -26.05
CA VAL A 23 21.64 17.48 -25.02
C VAL A 23 22.98 16.84 -24.66
N VAL A 24 23.82 16.49 -25.64
CA VAL A 24 25.14 15.91 -25.38
C VAL A 24 26.02 16.93 -24.65
N LEU A 25 26.07 18.17 -25.13
CA LEU A 25 26.87 19.25 -24.52
C LEU A 25 26.42 19.53 -23.08
N THR A 26 25.11 19.67 -22.85
CA THR A 26 24.57 19.90 -21.49
C THR A 26 24.83 18.72 -20.56
N THR A 27 24.72 17.48 -21.06
CA THR A 27 25.07 16.29 -20.28
C THR A 27 26.55 16.27 -19.93
N MET A 28 27.44 16.62 -20.87
CA MET A 28 28.88 16.69 -20.63
C MET A 28 29.22 17.75 -19.58
N VAL A 29 28.61 18.94 -19.67
CA VAL A 29 28.75 20.01 -18.68
C VAL A 29 28.25 19.55 -17.31
N LEU A 30 27.09 18.88 -17.22
CA LEU A 30 26.56 18.36 -15.96
C LEU A 30 27.46 17.28 -15.36
N VAL A 31 28.07 16.42 -16.17
CA VAL A 31 29.03 15.40 -15.72
C VAL A 31 30.29 16.06 -15.16
N VAL A 32 30.88 17.00 -15.90
CA VAL A 32 32.06 17.75 -15.45
C VAL A 32 31.75 18.50 -14.15
N PHE A 33 30.62 19.20 -14.09
CA PHE A 33 30.21 19.91 -12.88
C PHE A 33 29.96 18.96 -11.70
N SER A 34 29.36 17.79 -11.93
CA SER A 34 29.15 16.76 -10.91
C SER A 34 30.48 16.20 -10.38
N LEU A 35 31.45 15.95 -11.26
CA LEU A 35 32.79 15.50 -10.90
C LEU A 35 33.55 16.57 -10.11
N LEU A 36 33.47 17.83 -10.52
CA LEU A 36 34.07 18.96 -9.79
C LEU A 36 33.43 19.17 -8.42
N LEU A 37 32.12 18.95 -8.28
CA LEU A 37 31.41 19.01 -6.99
C LEU A 37 31.63 17.79 -6.11
N LEU A 38 32.09 16.66 -6.66
CA LEU A 38 32.28 15.41 -5.91
C LEU A 38 33.23 15.57 -4.73
N PRO A 39 34.47 16.12 -4.84
CA PRO A 39 35.36 16.28 -3.70
C PRO A 39 34.76 17.18 -2.61
N PHE A 40 34.07 18.26 -2.98
CA PHE A 40 33.38 19.13 -2.02
C PHE A 40 32.22 18.41 -1.33
N ARG A 41 31.44 17.62 -2.08
CA ARG A 41 30.36 16.79 -1.50
C ARG A 41 30.91 15.69 -0.60
N LEU A 42 32.03 15.07 -0.96
CA LEU A 42 32.69 14.05 -0.14
C LEU A 42 33.27 14.66 1.13
N LEU A 43 33.93 15.82 1.03
CA LEU A 43 34.46 16.56 2.17
C LEU A 43 33.33 17.03 3.09
N TRP A 44 32.26 17.60 2.53
CA TRP A 44 31.06 17.99 3.28
C TRP A 44 30.41 16.79 3.97
N ARG A 45 30.31 15.63 3.28
CA ARG A 45 29.83 14.38 3.87
C ARG A 45 30.76 13.87 4.97
N ALA A 46 32.07 14.01 4.83
CA ALA A 46 33.05 13.60 5.83
C ALA A 46 32.96 14.48 7.09
N ILE A 47 32.82 15.80 6.93
CA ILE A 47 32.65 16.76 8.03
C ILE A 47 31.31 16.56 8.73
N ARG A 48 30.22 16.33 7.98
CA ARG A 48 28.88 16.09 8.54
C ARG A 48 28.66 14.66 9.02
N ARG A 49 29.57 13.73 8.75
CA ARG A 49 29.42 12.32 9.14
C ARG A 49 29.43 12.27 10.66
N LYS A 50 28.30 11.92 11.26
CA LYS A 50 28.26 11.62 12.69
C LYS A 50 29.14 10.40 12.93
N LYS A 51 29.93 10.43 14.01
CA LYS A 51 30.78 9.30 14.40
C LYS A 51 29.90 8.05 14.55
N ARG A 52 30.09 7.07 13.68
CA ARG A 52 29.33 5.81 13.73
C ARG A 52 29.72 5.08 15.01
N LEU A 53 28.77 4.91 15.92
CA LEU A 53 29.00 4.20 17.17
C LEU A 53 29.38 2.75 16.89
N LYS A 54 30.33 2.20 17.66
CA LYS A 54 30.67 0.78 17.59
C LYS A 54 29.46 -0.02 18.12
N PRO A 55 28.81 -0.84 17.28
CA PRO A 55 27.61 -1.53 17.70
C PRO A 55 27.96 -2.71 18.62
N TRP A 56 27.14 -2.97 19.63
CA TRP A 56 27.26 -4.16 20.48
C TRP A 56 26.84 -5.43 19.73
N VAL A 57 25.90 -5.30 18.80
CA VAL A 57 25.38 -6.41 17.97
C VAL A 57 25.51 -6.07 16.49
N ARG A 58 25.93 -7.03 15.66
CA ARG A 58 26.10 -6.82 14.21
C ARG A 58 24.75 -6.71 13.48
N ARG A 59 23.72 -7.43 13.96
CA ARG A 59 22.38 -7.47 13.40
C ARG A 59 21.35 -7.71 14.51
N LEU A 60 20.26 -6.95 14.48
CA LEU A 60 19.10 -7.15 15.33
C LEU A 60 17.91 -7.52 14.44
N ILE A 61 17.21 -8.60 14.78
CA ILE A 61 15.98 -9.02 14.12
C ILE A 61 14.88 -8.99 15.17
N ILE A 62 13.79 -8.30 14.88
CA ILE A 62 12.60 -8.27 15.74
C ILE A 62 11.49 -8.96 14.96
N VAL A 63 10.92 -10.02 15.54
CA VAL A 63 9.77 -10.73 15.00
C VAL A 63 8.58 -10.41 15.88
N GLY A 64 7.55 -9.84 15.25
CA GLY A 64 6.32 -9.46 15.90
C GLY A 64 5.19 -10.44 15.59
N VAL A 65 4.50 -10.93 16.62
CA VAL A 65 3.33 -11.81 16.47
C VAL A 65 2.12 -11.11 17.11
N ASP A 66 1.13 -10.75 16.29
CA ASP A 66 -0.07 -10.07 16.77
C ASP A 66 -0.97 -11.03 17.56
N GLY A 67 -1.58 -10.53 18.64
CA GLY A 67 -2.49 -11.32 19.49
C GLY A 67 -1.85 -12.51 20.22
N GLN A 68 -0.52 -12.57 20.33
CA GLN A 68 0.15 -13.70 21.01
C GLN A 68 -0.05 -13.65 22.53
N ASP A 69 -0.97 -14.46 23.03
CA ASP A 69 -1.20 -14.60 24.47
C ASP A 69 -0.09 -15.43 25.15
N PRO A 70 0.49 -14.94 26.27
CA PRO A 70 1.58 -15.64 26.95
C PRO A 70 1.14 -16.94 27.63
N LYS A 71 -0.12 -17.05 28.12
CA LYS A 71 -0.60 -18.28 28.77
C LYS A 71 -0.75 -19.41 27.75
N LEU A 72 -1.32 -19.10 26.58
CA LEU A 72 -1.43 -20.04 25.46
C LEU A 72 -0.05 -20.45 24.94
N THR A 73 0.86 -19.47 24.78
CA THR A 73 2.23 -19.71 24.32
C THR A 73 2.96 -20.68 25.24
N GLU A 74 2.93 -20.43 26.55
CA GLU A 74 3.58 -21.30 27.53
C GLU A 74 2.97 -22.70 27.57
N ARG A 75 1.64 -22.80 27.48
CA ARG A 75 0.95 -24.10 27.40
C ARG A 75 1.42 -24.88 26.17
N PHE A 76 1.45 -24.25 25.00
CA PHE A 76 1.86 -24.92 23.77
C PHE A 76 3.36 -25.24 23.70
N MET A 77 4.21 -24.46 24.38
CA MET A 77 5.62 -24.83 24.59
C MET A 77 5.73 -26.10 25.44
N LYS A 78 4.98 -26.21 26.55
CA LYS A 78 4.96 -27.40 27.41
C LYS A 78 4.42 -28.64 26.70
N GLU A 79 3.41 -28.47 25.84
CA GLU A 79 2.85 -29.53 25.01
C GLU A 79 3.77 -29.93 23.82
N GLY A 80 4.94 -29.30 23.66
CA GLY A 80 5.87 -29.59 22.55
C GLY A 80 5.42 -29.05 21.18
N LYS A 81 4.35 -28.25 21.12
CA LYS A 81 3.78 -27.69 19.88
C LYS A 81 4.53 -26.46 19.36
N LEU A 82 5.31 -25.79 20.21
CA LEU A 82 6.12 -24.62 19.85
C LEU A 82 7.63 -24.86 20.12
N PRO A 83 8.26 -25.87 19.50
CA PRO A 83 9.64 -26.27 19.82
C PRO A 83 10.67 -25.16 19.58
N HIS A 84 10.46 -24.32 18.56
CA HIS A 84 11.35 -23.18 18.28
C HIS A 84 11.24 -22.07 19.33
N PHE A 85 10.05 -21.83 19.91
CA PHE A 85 9.90 -20.87 21.00
C PHE A 85 10.58 -21.40 22.27
N SER A 86 10.43 -22.69 22.58
CA SER A 86 11.14 -23.34 23.69
C SER A 86 12.65 -23.18 23.56
N LYS A 87 13.21 -23.48 22.39
CA LYS A 87 14.65 -23.30 22.14
C LYS A 87 15.10 -21.84 22.29
N LEU A 88 14.33 -20.88 21.80
CA LEU A 88 14.66 -19.45 21.95
C LEU A 88 14.62 -18.98 23.40
N ALA A 89 13.67 -19.49 24.19
CA ALA A 89 13.58 -19.20 25.61
C ALA A 89 14.80 -19.76 26.38
N GLU A 90 15.22 -20.99 26.06
CA GLU A 90 16.40 -21.65 26.67
C GLU A 90 17.72 -20.97 26.30
N MET A 91 17.88 -20.52 25.05
CA MET A 91 19.09 -19.84 24.58
C MET A 91 19.23 -18.40 25.11
N GLY A 92 18.18 -17.84 25.70
CA GLY A 92 18.13 -16.43 26.06
C GLY A 92 17.22 -16.15 27.25
N CYS A 93 16.24 -15.29 27.04
CA CYS A 93 15.29 -14.89 28.08
C CYS A 93 13.87 -14.93 27.53
N TYR A 94 12.95 -15.48 28.33
CA TYR A 94 11.53 -15.37 28.10
C TYR A 94 10.89 -14.63 29.27
N ARG A 95 10.12 -13.58 28.98
CA ARG A 95 9.43 -12.80 30.01
C ARG A 95 8.08 -12.32 29.51
N ARG A 96 7.06 -12.44 30.36
CA ARG A 96 5.74 -11.84 30.11
C ARG A 96 5.88 -10.32 30.15
N LEU A 97 5.36 -9.67 29.12
CA LEU A 97 5.30 -8.21 29.03
C LEU A 97 3.86 -7.73 29.25
N ARG A 98 3.73 -6.56 29.88
CA ARG A 98 2.44 -5.88 30.00
C ARG A 98 2.10 -5.20 28.67
N THR A 99 0.86 -5.33 28.22
CA THR A 99 0.36 -4.62 27.04
C THR A 99 0.01 -3.16 27.36
N THR A 100 -0.31 -2.38 26.32
CA THR A 100 -0.78 -1.00 26.43
C THR A 100 -2.21 -0.93 26.99
N PHE A 101 -2.62 0.26 27.43
CA PHE A 101 -4.01 0.57 27.68
C PHE A 101 -4.46 1.70 26.73
N PRO A 102 -5.41 1.45 25.81
CA PRO A 102 -6.13 0.19 25.58
C PRO A 102 -5.27 -0.91 24.96
N ALA A 103 -5.67 -2.17 25.20
CA ALA A 103 -4.99 -3.38 24.71
C ALA A 103 -5.42 -3.72 23.27
N LEU A 104 -5.24 -2.76 22.36
CA LEU A 104 -5.57 -2.88 20.94
C LEU A 104 -4.30 -2.91 20.09
N SER A 105 -4.29 -3.69 19.01
CA SER A 105 -3.16 -3.79 18.08
C SER A 105 -2.62 -2.43 17.62
N PRO A 106 -3.41 -1.46 17.12
CA PRO A 106 -2.88 -0.17 16.65
C PRO A 106 -2.13 0.60 17.74
N THR A 107 -2.64 0.52 18.98
CA THR A 107 -2.08 1.16 20.16
C THR A 107 -0.77 0.47 20.57
N ALA A 108 -0.80 -0.86 20.71
CA ALA A 108 0.36 -1.66 21.11
C ALA A 108 1.51 -1.56 20.10
N TRP A 109 1.22 -1.65 18.80
CA TRP A 109 2.23 -1.54 17.74
C TRP A 109 2.81 -0.13 17.63
N SER A 110 2.00 0.91 17.87
CA SER A 110 2.51 2.28 17.95
C SER A 110 3.43 2.48 19.15
N SER A 111 3.05 1.98 20.33
CA SER A 111 3.92 2.03 21.52
C SER A 111 5.21 1.23 21.35
N PHE A 112 5.13 0.04 20.72
CA PHE A 112 6.30 -0.75 20.35
C PHE A 112 7.24 0.04 19.43
N ALA A 113 6.68 0.65 18.39
CA ALA A 113 7.46 1.37 17.39
C ALA A 113 8.13 2.61 17.97
N THR A 114 7.51 3.31 18.92
CA THR A 114 7.98 4.63 19.40
C THR A 114 8.61 4.59 20.78
N GLY A 115 8.42 3.51 21.54
CA GLY A 115 8.83 3.43 22.95
C GLY A 115 8.07 4.38 23.86
N THR A 116 6.90 4.88 23.43
CA THR A 116 6.09 5.85 24.20
C THR A 116 4.69 5.29 24.45
N ASP A 117 4.00 5.82 25.45
CA ASP A 117 2.60 5.49 25.73
C ASP A 117 1.63 6.13 24.70
N PRO A 118 0.34 5.70 24.71
CA PRO A 118 -0.67 6.20 23.77
C PRO A 118 -0.94 7.69 23.81
N ALA A 119 -0.80 8.34 24.97
CA ALA A 119 -1.02 9.78 25.08
C ALA A 119 0.05 10.57 24.32
N LYS A 120 1.28 10.04 24.21
CA LYS A 120 2.35 10.65 23.41
C LYS A 120 2.19 10.40 21.92
N HIS A 121 1.94 9.15 21.52
CA HIS A 121 1.91 8.80 20.09
C HIS A 121 0.56 9.04 19.41
N ASN A 122 -0.51 9.34 20.17
CA ASN A 122 -1.83 9.74 19.67
C ASN A 122 -2.61 8.65 18.91
N ILE A 123 -2.31 7.36 19.15
CA ILE A 123 -3.03 6.24 18.52
C ILE A 123 -3.71 5.47 19.63
N PHE A 124 -5.04 5.48 19.66
CA PHE A 124 -5.83 4.89 20.74
C PHE A 124 -6.69 3.71 20.29
N ASP A 125 -7.03 3.64 19.00
CA ASP A 125 -7.90 2.62 18.43
C ASP A 125 -7.58 2.51 16.91
N PHE A 126 -8.29 1.69 16.15
CA PHE A 126 -8.28 1.63 14.69
C PHE A 126 -9.02 2.83 14.07
N LEU A 127 -10.06 3.29 14.76
CA LEU A 127 -10.93 4.37 14.33
C LEU A 127 -10.89 5.52 15.34
N THR A 128 -10.98 6.74 14.83
CA THR A 128 -11.29 7.92 15.63
C THR A 128 -12.60 8.51 15.12
N ARG A 129 -13.21 9.41 15.88
CA ARG A 129 -14.38 10.17 15.41
C ARG A 129 -13.94 11.47 14.75
N ASP A 130 -14.65 11.86 13.71
CA ASP A 130 -14.68 13.26 13.28
C ASP A 130 -15.42 14.09 14.35
N PRO A 131 -14.82 15.14 14.93
CA PRO A 131 -15.48 15.95 15.95
C PRO A 131 -16.71 16.72 15.47
N ARG A 132 -16.84 16.98 14.16
CA ARG A 132 -17.93 17.75 13.56
C ARG A 132 -19.07 16.85 13.12
N THR A 133 -18.75 15.74 12.46
CA THR A 133 -19.76 14.86 11.85
C THR A 133 -20.05 13.61 12.67
N TYR A 134 -19.19 13.30 13.65
CA TYR A 134 -19.20 12.04 14.42
C TYR A 134 -19.03 10.77 13.57
N LEU A 135 -18.67 10.91 12.29
CA LEU A 135 -18.38 9.79 11.42
C LEU A 135 -17.04 9.15 11.79
N PRO A 136 -16.89 7.82 11.57
CA PRO A 136 -15.65 7.12 11.83
C PRO A 136 -14.58 7.54 10.80
N LEU A 137 -13.40 7.87 11.30
CA LEU A 137 -12.18 8.14 10.54
C LEU A 137 -11.11 7.13 10.94
N LEU A 138 -10.14 6.88 10.05
CA LEU A 138 -8.96 6.11 10.43
C LEU A 138 -8.14 6.87 11.47
N SER A 139 -7.74 6.19 12.54
CA SER A 139 -6.92 6.80 13.60
C SER A 139 -5.46 6.94 13.20
N SER A 140 -5.00 6.12 12.25
CA SER A 140 -3.59 5.95 11.90
C SER A 140 -3.15 6.84 10.76
N ALA A 141 -4.03 7.11 9.80
CA ALA A 141 -3.73 7.90 8.62
C ALA A 141 -4.91 8.78 8.23
N HIS A 142 -4.60 9.97 7.74
CA HIS A 142 -5.53 10.84 7.05
C HIS A 142 -5.27 10.78 5.55
N ILE A 143 -6.34 10.58 4.79
CA ILE A 143 -6.35 10.57 3.32
C ILE A 143 -7.21 11.76 2.89
N GLY A 144 -6.56 12.81 2.40
CA GLY A 144 -7.22 14.04 1.95
C GLY A 144 -7.64 13.98 0.48
N ASP A 145 -8.47 14.94 0.09
CA ASP A 145 -8.86 15.16 -1.30
C ASP A 145 -7.76 15.87 -2.12
N VAL A 146 -7.85 15.79 -3.45
CA VAL A 146 -7.04 16.62 -4.33
C VAL A 146 -7.67 18.01 -4.43
N GLU A 147 -6.95 19.05 -4.05
CA GLU A 147 -7.51 20.42 -4.01
C GLU A 147 -7.52 21.13 -5.37
N ARG A 148 -6.57 20.80 -6.27
CA ARG A 148 -6.35 21.56 -7.51
C ARG A 148 -6.51 20.67 -8.75
N PHE A 149 -7.41 21.06 -9.63
CA PHE A 149 -7.69 20.38 -10.90
C PHE A 149 -7.59 21.34 -12.08
N LEU A 150 -7.14 20.82 -13.23
CA LEU A 150 -7.35 21.44 -14.53
C LEU A 150 -8.61 20.85 -15.16
N LYS A 151 -9.60 21.68 -15.47
CA LYS A 151 -10.81 21.24 -16.19
C LYS A 151 -10.57 21.34 -17.70
N ILE A 152 -10.76 20.23 -18.42
CA ILE A 152 -10.73 20.18 -19.88
C ILE A 152 -11.97 19.41 -20.35
N GLY A 153 -13.01 20.15 -20.78
CA GLY A 153 -14.32 19.56 -21.08
C GLY A 153 -14.88 18.81 -19.87
N ARG A 154 -15.28 17.54 -20.07
CA ARG A 154 -15.78 16.65 -19.01
C ARG A 154 -14.71 16.08 -18.07
N TYR A 155 -13.42 16.30 -18.38
CA TYR A 155 -12.31 15.72 -17.63
C TYR A 155 -11.73 16.71 -16.62
N ARG A 156 -11.35 16.18 -15.45
CA ARG A 156 -10.72 16.90 -14.34
C ARG A 156 -9.35 16.29 -14.06
N ILE A 157 -8.28 16.92 -14.54
CA ILE A 157 -6.93 16.38 -14.35
C ILE A 157 -6.39 16.86 -13.00
N PRO A 158 -6.07 15.96 -12.04
CA PRO A 158 -5.51 16.35 -10.76
C PRO A 158 -4.10 16.92 -10.95
N LEU A 159 -3.89 18.16 -10.51
CA LEU A 159 -2.59 18.84 -10.58
C LEU A 159 -1.70 18.57 -9.36
N ARG A 160 -2.26 17.94 -8.32
CA ARG A 160 -1.56 17.56 -7.09
C ARG A 160 -1.97 16.16 -6.68
N LYS A 161 -1.10 15.51 -5.91
CA LYS A 161 -1.40 14.24 -5.24
C LYS A 161 -2.30 14.50 -4.02
N PRO A 162 -3.16 13.54 -3.64
CA PRO A 162 -3.92 13.63 -2.40
C PRO A 162 -2.96 13.69 -1.20
N GLU A 163 -3.36 14.42 -0.16
CA GLU A 163 -2.61 14.46 1.09
C GLU A 163 -2.70 13.08 1.76
N LEU A 164 -1.54 12.48 2.06
CA LEU A 164 -1.45 11.28 2.88
C LEU A 164 -0.64 11.64 4.11
N ARG A 165 -1.28 11.64 5.27
CA ARG A 165 -0.64 12.04 6.54
C ARG A 165 -0.75 10.93 7.57
N LEU A 166 0.38 10.54 8.14
CA LEU A 166 0.43 9.67 9.32
C LEU A 166 -0.01 10.46 10.55
N LEU A 167 -0.96 9.93 11.31
CA LEU A 167 -1.54 10.58 12.49
C LEU A 167 -0.80 10.22 13.80
N ARG A 168 0.09 9.22 13.75
CA ARG A 168 1.00 8.91 14.86
C ARG A 168 1.98 10.07 15.05
N LYS A 169 1.96 10.70 16.23
CA LYS A 169 2.77 11.89 16.52
C LYS A 169 4.19 11.58 16.99
N SER A 170 4.39 10.44 17.65
CA SER A 170 5.71 10.03 18.12
C SER A 170 6.54 9.43 16.99
N LYS A 171 7.84 9.69 17.05
CA LYS A 171 8.82 9.19 16.10
C LYS A 171 9.18 7.73 16.42
N PRO A 172 9.17 6.83 15.42
CA PRO A 172 9.51 5.44 15.65
C PRO A 172 11.02 5.21 15.71
N THR A 173 11.42 4.10 16.34
CA THR A 173 12.82 3.72 16.56
C THR A 173 13.60 3.59 15.27
N TRP A 174 13.01 3.06 14.18
CA TRP A 174 13.70 2.96 12.88
C TRP A 174 14.03 4.33 12.26
N THR A 175 13.19 5.35 12.49
CA THR A 175 13.50 6.71 12.05
C THR A 175 14.65 7.29 12.87
N ILE A 176 14.67 7.04 14.19
CA ILE A 176 15.80 7.42 15.06
C ILE A 176 17.08 6.72 14.60
N LEU A 177 17.04 5.41 14.38
CA LEU A 177 18.17 4.62 13.85
C LEU A 177 18.66 5.19 12.51
N GLY A 178 17.74 5.58 11.62
CA GLY A 178 18.09 6.17 10.34
C GLY A 178 18.84 7.50 10.44
N GLU A 179 18.49 8.37 11.40
CA GLU A 179 19.24 9.61 11.67
C GLU A 179 20.64 9.39 12.26
N HIS A 180 20.88 8.19 12.78
CA HIS A 180 22.19 7.71 13.22
C HIS A 180 22.86 6.81 12.17
N GLU A 181 22.42 6.89 10.91
CA GLU A 181 22.97 6.16 9.75
C GLU A 181 22.93 4.62 9.92
N VAL A 182 22.00 4.12 10.73
CA VAL A 182 21.75 2.67 10.89
C VAL A 182 20.64 2.27 9.92
N TRP A 183 20.98 1.45 8.93
CA TRP A 183 20.02 0.92 7.98
C TRP A 183 19.02 -0.02 8.66
N SER A 184 17.73 0.20 8.43
CA SER A 184 16.65 -0.66 8.95
C SER A 184 15.74 -1.15 7.82
N THR A 185 15.25 -2.39 7.92
CA THR A 185 14.23 -2.94 7.02
C THR A 185 12.98 -3.23 7.85
N VAL A 186 11.88 -2.56 7.54
CA VAL A 186 10.61 -2.65 8.26
C VAL A 186 9.60 -3.38 7.36
N LEU A 187 9.33 -4.65 7.67
CA LEU A 187 8.47 -5.50 6.84
C LEU A 187 7.15 -5.78 7.56
N ARG A 188 6.06 -5.27 7.00
CA ARG A 188 4.69 -5.53 7.44
C ARG A 188 4.42 -5.25 8.93
N VAL A 189 5.12 -4.29 9.52
CA VAL A 189 4.82 -3.80 10.87
C VAL A 189 3.53 -2.97 10.83
N PRO A 190 2.53 -3.19 11.70
CA PRO A 190 1.29 -2.42 11.73
C PRO A 190 1.49 -0.91 11.95
N ILE A 191 0.51 -0.10 11.52
CA ILE A 191 0.49 1.37 11.73
C ILE A 191 1.72 2.08 11.13
N THR A 192 2.03 1.67 9.90
CA THR A 192 3.16 2.20 9.12
C THR A 192 2.71 2.77 7.78
N PHE A 193 1.41 3.01 7.61
CA PHE A 193 0.86 3.69 6.44
C PHE A 193 0.45 5.12 6.81
N PRO A 194 0.77 6.13 5.97
CA PRO A 194 1.66 6.06 4.81
C PRO A 194 3.10 5.70 5.22
N PRO A 195 3.87 5.01 4.36
CA PRO A 195 5.26 4.66 4.66
C PRO A 195 6.09 5.92 4.92
N GLU A 196 6.85 5.90 6.00
CA GLU A 196 7.71 6.99 6.41
C GLU A 196 9.03 6.96 5.62
N ARG A 197 9.60 8.12 5.35
CA ARG A 197 10.93 8.22 4.75
C ARG A 197 11.99 8.20 5.83
N PHE A 198 12.88 7.22 5.80
CA PHE A 198 14.07 7.13 6.64
C PHE A 198 15.20 6.40 5.90
N HIS A 199 16.37 6.29 6.52
CA HIS A 199 17.50 5.54 5.97
C HIS A 199 17.24 4.03 6.09
N GLY A 200 16.46 3.48 5.16
CA GLY A 200 16.05 2.09 5.15
C GLY A 200 14.98 1.78 4.10
N ALA A 201 14.34 0.61 4.27
CA ALA A 201 13.22 0.16 3.45
C ALA A 201 12.00 -0.17 4.32
N GLN A 202 10.80 0.15 3.84
CA GLN A 202 9.56 -0.08 4.57
C GLN A 202 8.46 -0.60 3.65
N LEU A 203 7.82 -1.69 4.07
CA LEU A 203 6.60 -2.22 3.48
C LEU A 203 5.50 -2.17 4.55
N SER A 204 4.52 -1.29 4.36
CA SER A 204 3.41 -1.12 5.30
C SER A 204 2.49 -2.34 5.33
N ALA A 205 1.75 -2.54 6.43
CA ALA A 205 0.76 -3.62 6.55
C ALA A 205 -0.54 -3.12 7.19
N MET A 206 -0.99 -3.73 8.28
CA MET A 206 -2.25 -3.41 8.95
C MET A 206 -2.45 -1.89 9.05
N CYS A 207 -3.66 -1.47 8.71
CA CYS A 207 -4.08 -0.08 8.49
C CYS A 207 -3.63 0.61 7.20
N THR A 208 -2.98 -0.10 6.29
CA THR A 208 -2.92 0.32 4.88
C THR A 208 -4.32 0.22 4.30
N PRO A 209 -4.88 1.31 3.75
CA PRO A 209 -6.20 1.31 3.16
C PRO A 209 -6.25 0.39 1.93
N ASP A 210 -7.39 -0.26 1.72
CA ASP A 210 -7.66 -0.98 0.47
C ASP A 210 -8.01 0.00 -0.66
N LEU A 211 -8.33 -0.55 -1.84
CA LEU A 211 -8.67 0.22 -3.03
C LEU A 211 -9.83 1.19 -2.82
N LEU A 212 -10.78 0.86 -1.93
CA LEU A 212 -11.94 1.68 -1.62
C LEU A 212 -11.65 2.70 -0.50
N GLY A 213 -10.41 2.76 -0.01
CA GLY A 213 -10.04 3.58 1.14
C GLY A 213 -10.46 2.99 2.49
N SER A 214 -10.97 1.75 2.51
CA SER A 214 -11.41 1.07 3.73
C SER A 214 -10.34 0.14 4.32
N GLN A 215 -10.68 -0.65 5.34
CA GLN A 215 -9.74 -1.49 6.10
C GLN A 215 -9.92 -2.97 5.75
N GLY A 216 -9.62 -3.35 4.51
CA GLY A 216 -9.69 -4.76 4.08
C GLY A 216 -11.11 -5.23 3.83
N THR A 217 -11.94 -4.37 3.23
CA THR A 217 -13.31 -4.71 2.84
C THR A 217 -13.28 -5.74 1.70
N PHE A 218 -13.94 -6.87 1.91
CA PHE A 218 -14.16 -7.87 0.86
C PHE A 218 -15.51 -7.65 0.17
N LEU A 219 -15.63 -8.11 -1.08
CA LEU A 219 -16.89 -8.11 -1.84
C LEU A 219 -17.49 -9.51 -1.82
N LEU A 220 -18.75 -9.62 -1.42
CA LEU A 220 -19.51 -10.87 -1.41
C LEU A 220 -20.57 -10.85 -2.51
N TYR A 221 -20.34 -11.59 -3.58
CA TYR A 221 -21.31 -11.79 -4.65
C TYR A 221 -22.24 -12.94 -4.30
N THR A 222 -23.55 -12.70 -4.22
CA THR A 222 -24.50 -13.74 -3.78
C THR A 222 -25.89 -13.56 -4.38
N THR A 223 -26.55 -14.68 -4.69
CA THR A 223 -27.96 -14.74 -5.07
C THR A 223 -28.91 -14.79 -3.87
N ARG A 224 -28.39 -15.01 -2.65
CA ARG A 224 -29.22 -15.06 -1.45
C ARG A 224 -29.92 -13.71 -1.26
N PRO A 225 -31.17 -13.65 -0.78
CA PRO A 225 -31.81 -12.40 -0.37
C PRO A 225 -31.13 -11.82 0.89
N ALA A 226 -31.12 -10.50 1.01
CA ALA A 226 -30.66 -9.86 2.24
C ALA A 226 -31.68 -10.11 3.35
N ASP A 227 -31.25 -10.68 4.47
CA ASP A 227 -32.10 -10.91 5.64
C ASP A 227 -31.41 -10.38 6.92
N LYS A 228 -32.18 -10.24 8.00
CA LYS A 228 -31.66 -9.79 9.30
C LYS A 228 -30.90 -10.88 10.07
N ARG A 229 -30.93 -12.14 9.62
CA ARG A 229 -30.34 -13.30 10.31
C ARG A 229 -28.85 -13.44 10.02
N PHE A 230 -28.41 -13.09 8.81
CA PHE A 230 -27.01 -13.14 8.41
C PHE A 230 -26.39 -11.74 8.36
N LYS A 231 -25.67 -11.36 9.43
CA LYS A 231 -24.77 -10.21 9.41
C LYS A 231 -23.44 -10.64 8.81
N GLU A 232 -23.22 -10.29 7.55
CA GLU A 232 -21.96 -10.52 6.84
C GLU A 232 -21.12 -9.26 6.91
N GLY A 233 -19.80 -9.41 7.11
CA GLY A 233 -18.86 -8.29 6.89
C GLY A 233 -18.74 -7.96 5.40
N GLY A 234 -17.97 -6.92 5.08
CA GLY A 234 -17.69 -6.54 3.69
C GLY A 234 -18.86 -5.86 2.99
N ILE A 235 -18.81 -5.81 1.66
CA ILE A 235 -19.86 -5.24 0.80
C ILE A 235 -20.54 -6.38 0.05
N ARG A 236 -21.85 -6.50 0.22
CA ARG A 236 -22.67 -7.47 -0.50
C ARG A 236 -23.08 -6.94 -1.86
N VAL A 237 -22.85 -7.74 -2.90
CA VAL A 237 -23.27 -7.47 -4.28
C VAL A 237 -24.31 -8.52 -4.69
N PRO A 238 -25.61 -8.16 -4.80
CA PRO A 238 -26.63 -9.11 -5.19
C PRO A 238 -26.46 -9.51 -6.65
N LEU A 239 -26.40 -10.82 -6.89
CA LEU A 239 -26.46 -11.39 -8.23
C LEU A 239 -27.92 -11.56 -8.62
N ARG A 240 -28.38 -10.78 -9.61
CA ARG A 240 -29.76 -10.83 -10.11
C ARG A 240 -29.84 -11.79 -11.30
N GLY A 241 -30.75 -12.75 -11.24
CA GLY A 241 -31.01 -13.73 -12.30
C GLY A 241 -31.28 -15.13 -11.74
N ASP A 242 -32.02 -15.94 -12.49
CA ASP A 242 -32.44 -17.30 -12.09
C ASP A 242 -31.63 -18.42 -12.77
N GLY A 243 -30.45 -18.10 -13.29
CA GLY A 243 -29.62 -19.03 -14.08
C GLY A 243 -28.25 -19.34 -13.47
N ASP A 244 -27.41 -19.96 -14.30
CA ASP A 244 -26.03 -20.29 -13.99
C ASP A 244 -25.02 -19.28 -14.57
N ARG A 245 -25.51 -18.18 -15.14
CA ARG A 245 -24.69 -17.13 -15.71
C ARG A 245 -25.11 -15.78 -15.16
N PHE A 246 -24.16 -15.03 -14.63
CA PHE A 246 -24.37 -13.72 -14.03
C PHE A 246 -23.45 -12.69 -14.68
N GLN A 247 -24.00 -11.50 -14.94
CA GLN A 247 -23.26 -10.32 -15.35
C GLN A 247 -23.28 -9.31 -14.20
N THR A 248 -22.11 -8.83 -13.81
CA THR A 248 -21.95 -7.90 -12.68
C THR A 248 -20.67 -7.08 -12.86
N SER A 249 -20.29 -6.31 -11.85
CA SER A 249 -19.05 -5.54 -11.86
C SER A 249 -18.36 -5.57 -10.50
N VAL A 250 -17.05 -5.39 -10.53
CA VAL A 250 -16.24 -5.08 -9.35
C VAL A 250 -16.14 -3.56 -9.27
N LYS A 251 -16.62 -2.99 -8.16
CA LYS A 251 -16.46 -1.57 -7.88
C LYS A 251 -15.03 -1.29 -7.43
N GLY A 252 -14.43 -0.30 -8.06
CA GLY A 252 -13.11 0.23 -7.75
C GLY A 252 -13.19 1.60 -7.03
N PRO A 253 -12.07 2.33 -6.97
CA PRO A 253 -12.03 3.62 -6.31
C PRO A 253 -12.84 4.66 -7.09
N GLU A 254 -13.14 5.78 -6.44
CA GLU A 254 -13.75 6.93 -7.09
C GLU A 254 -12.90 7.45 -8.28
N ASN A 255 -13.57 7.78 -9.39
CA ASN A 255 -12.90 8.36 -10.55
C ASN A 255 -12.75 9.87 -10.40
N ALA A 256 -11.61 10.30 -9.85
CA ALA A 256 -11.28 11.72 -9.70
C ALA A 256 -11.14 12.48 -11.06
N PHE A 257 -11.06 11.78 -12.19
CA PHE A 257 -10.98 12.41 -13.53
C PHE A 257 -12.31 12.89 -14.08
N LEU A 258 -13.44 12.53 -13.46
CA LEU A 258 -14.77 12.92 -13.91
C LEU A 258 -15.48 13.76 -12.85
N GLU A 259 -16.36 14.65 -13.29
CA GLU A 259 -17.25 15.38 -12.38
C GLU A 259 -18.22 14.41 -11.69
N GLY A 260 -18.55 14.66 -10.42
CA GLY A 260 -19.34 13.74 -9.59
C GLY A 260 -18.58 12.52 -9.04
N LYS A 261 -17.30 12.33 -9.41
CA LYS A 261 -16.44 11.24 -8.92
C LYS A 261 -17.10 9.83 -8.97
N PRO A 262 -17.70 9.41 -10.10
CA PRO A 262 -18.35 8.10 -10.17
C PRO A 262 -17.35 6.97 -9.85
N PRO A 263 -17.77 5.88 -9.19
CA PRO A 263 -16.88 4.76 -8.92
C PRO A 263 -16.37 4.16 -10.23
N LEU A 264 -15.09 3.79 -10.27
CA LEU A 264 -14.58 2.96 -11.36
C LEU A 264 -15.20 1.57 -11.28
N GLU A 265 -15.43 0.95 -12.43
CA GLU A 265 -15.98 -0.41 -12.48
C GLU A 265 -15.17 -1.27 -13.44
N ALA A 266 -14.93 -2.52 -13.02
CA ALA A 266 -14.40 -3.57 -13.87
C ALA A 266 -15.51 -4.59 -14.14
N PRO A 267 -15.89 -4.84 -15.40
CA PRO A 267 -16.94 -5.81 -15.71
C PRO A 267 -16.51 -7.22 -15.30
N MET A 268 -17.45 -7.98 -14.73
CA MET A 268 -17.26 -9.35 -14.30
C MET A 268 -18.41 -10.22 -14.78
N SER A 269 -18.09 -11.38 -15.37
CA SER A 269 -19.08 -12.42 -15.65
C SER A 269 -18.76 -13.67 -14.85
N ILE A 270 -19.78 -14.27 -14.23
CA ILE A 270 -19.67 -15.52 -13.48
C ILE A 270 -20.50 -16.57 -14.19
N GLU A 271 -19.91 -17.72 -14.47
CA GLU A 271 -20.58 -18.92 -14.99
C GLU A 271 -20.41 -20.04 -13.97
N LEU A 272 -21.52 -20.64 -13.53
CA LEU A 272 -21.53 -21.72 -12.56
C LEU A 272 -21.69 -23.06 -13.28
N ASP A 273 -20.86 -24.03 -12.91
CA ASP A 273 -21.09 -25.44 -13.18
C ASP A 273 -21.48 -26.11 -11.86
N ARG A 274 -22.79 -26.23 -11.64
CA ARG A 274 -23.32 -26.82 -10.39
C ARG A 274 -23.00 -28.30 -10.27
N ALA A 275 -22.92 -29.03 -11.39
CA ALA A 275 -22.63 -30.46 -11.39
C ALA A 275 -21.16 -30.71 -10.98
N ALA A 276 -20.23 -29.94 -11.54
CA ALA A 276 -18.81 -30.03 -11.19
C ALA A 276 -18.43 -29.26 -9.91
N ARG A 277 -19.36 -28.50 -9.31
CA ARG A 277 -19.13 -27.60 -8.16
C ARG A 277 -17.99 -26.61 -8.44
N ARG A 278 -18.01 -26.02 -9.64
CA ARG A 278 -17.02 -25.06 -10.13
C ARG A 278 -17.67 -23.78 -10.61
N ALA A 279 -16.90 -22.71 -10.64
CA ALA A 279 -17.31 -21.44 -11.21
C ALA A 279 -16.21 -20.88 -12.09
N ARG A 280 -16.55 -20.50 -13.31
CA ARG A 280 -15.67 -19.73 -14.20
C ARG A 280 -16.00 -18.25 -14.04
N VAL A 281 -15.04 -17.49 -13.55
CA VAL A 281 -15.14 -16.04 -13.38
C VAL A 281 -14.27 -15.35 -14.41
N ARG A 282 -14.84 -14.48 -15.23
CA ARG A 282 -14.07 -13.61 -16.15
C ARG A 282 -14.04 -12.20 -15.61
N LEU A 283 -12.83 -11.67 -15.44
CA LEU A 283 -12.51 -10.36 -14.89
C LEU A 283 -11.47 -9.67 -15.77
N ASP A 284 -11.79 -8.51 -16.34
CA ASP A 284 -10.88 -7.72 -17.17
C ASP A 284 -10.15 -8.55 -18.26
N GLY A 285 -10.91 -9.45 -18.92
CA GLY A 285 -10.39 -10.34 -19.97
C GLY A 285 -9.63 -11.57 -19.48
N THR A 286 -9.37 -11.70 -18.17
CA THR A 286 -8.77 -12.90 -17.57
C THR A 286 -9.86 -13.85 -17.08
N ALA A 287 -9.80 -15.13 -17.47
CA ALA A 287 -10.69 -16.17 -16.98
C ALA A 287 -10.02 -16.96 -15.85
N VAL A 288 -10.75 -17.15 -14.76
CA VAL A 288 -10.30 -17.86 -13.56
C VAL A 288 -11.31 -18.94 -13.22
N GLU A 289 -10.81 -20.16 -13.04
CA GLU A 289 -11.60 -21.30 -12.58
C GLU A 289 -11.52 -21.37 -11.06
N LEU A 290 -12.69 -21.36 -10.42
CA LEU A 290 -12.85 -21.52 -8.98
C LEU A 290 -13.44 -22.89 -8.70
N ALA A 291 -12.83 -23.60 -7.76
CA ALA A 291 -13.40 -24.82 -7.18
C ALA A 291 -13.91 -24.48 -5.79
N GLU A 292 -14.99 -25.12 -5.38
CA GLU A 292 -15.59 -24.87 -4.08
C GLU A 292 -14.56 -24.99 -2.92
N LYS A 293 -14.58 -24.01 -2.00
CA LYS A 293 -13.68 -23.92 -0.83
C LYS A 293 -12.19 -23.80 -1.18
N LYS A 294 -11.84 -23.45 -2.43
CA LYS A 294 -10.46 -23.18 -2.84
C LYS A 294 -10.31 -21.73 -3.29
N LEU A 295 -9.22 -21.10 -2.84
CA LEU A 295 -8.80 -19.78 -3.31
C LEU A 295 -8.21 -19.89 -4.70
N SER A 296 -8.50 -18.90 -5.56
CA SER A 296 -7.71 -18.70 -6.77
C SER A 296 -6.30 -18.20 -6.46
N ASP A 297 -5.46 -18.21 -7.48
CA ASP A 297 -4.27 -17.36 -7.52
C ASP A 297 -4.64 -15.87 -7.53
N TRP A 298 -3.63 -15.02 -7.35
CA TRP A 298 -3.79 -13.58 -7.43
C TRP A 298 -4.08 -13.15 -8.87
N VAL A 299 -5.16 -12.40 -9.05
CA VAL A 299 -5.62 -11.86 -10.33
C VAL A 299 -5.38 -10.36 -10.32
N THR A 300 -4.79 -9.82 -11.38
CA THR A 300 -4.65 -8.37 -11.53
C THR A 300 -5.91 -7.80 -12.16
N LEU A 301 -6.53 -6.82 -11.50
CA LEU A 301 -7.68 -6.07 -11.99
C LEU A 301 -7.23 -4.69 -12.47
N SER A 302 -7.61 -4.31 -13.69
CA SER A 302 -7.39 -2.96 -14.20
C SER A 302 -8.69 -2.15 -14.23
N PHE A 303 -8.63 -0.95 -13.67
CA PHE A 303 -9.71 0.04 -13.75
C PHE A 303 -9.31 1.16 -14.71
N ARG A 304 -10.14 1.45 -15.71
CA ARG A 304 -9.89 2.53 -16.68
C ARG A 304 -10.41 3.85 -16.14
N ALA A 305 -9.51 4.76 -15.75
CA ALA A 305 -9.90 6.06 -15.19
C ALA A 305 -10.09 7.16 -16.25
N ALA A 306 -9.33 7.11 -17.35
CA ALA A 306 -9.39 8.05 -18.48
C ALA A 306 -8.85 7.37 -19.76
N TRP A 307 -8.69 8.13 -20.86
CA TRP A 307 -8.20 7.61 -22.15
C TRP A 307 -6.76 7.02 -22.11
N SER A 308 -5.96 7.23 -21.05
CA SER A 308 -4.62 6.63 -20.96
C SER A 308 -4.13 6.08 -19.60
N PRO A 309 -4.69 6.39 -18.42
CA PRO A 309 -4.27 5.70 -17.18
C PRO A 309 -5.13 4.47 -16.88
N ARG A 310 -4.49 3.30 -16.80
CA ARG A 310 -5.01 2.10 -16.13
C ARG A 310 -4.54 2.10 -14.68
N TRP A 311 -5.47 1.97 -13.73
CA TRP A 311 -5.14 1.66 -12.35
C TRP A 311 -5.14 0.15 -12.18
N ALA A 312 -4.02 -0.44 -11.78
CA ALA A 312 -3.91 -1.88 -11.57
C ALA A 312 -3.90 -2.20 -10.06
N THR A 313 -4.61 -3.24 -9.67
CA THR A 313 -4.59 -3.82 -8.32
C THR A 313 -4.59 -5.34 -8.41
N THR A 314 -4.22 -6.05 -7.34
CA THR A 314 -4.27 -7.53 -7.29
C THR A 314 -5.29 -8.01 -6.28
N SER A 315 -6.16 -8.95 -6.67
CA SER A 315 -7.20 -9.54 -5.83
C SER A 315 -7.18 -11.07 -5.88
N ARG A 316 -7.66 -11.73 -4.82
CA ARG A 316 -8.00 -13.16 -4.85
C ARG A 316 -9.51 -13.34 -4.87
N CYS A 317 -9.97 -14.36 -5.58
CA CYS A 317 -11.37 -14.78 -5.61
C CYS A 317 -11.52 -16.11 -4.84
N THR A 318 -12.68 -16.31 -4.23
CA THR A 318 -13.06 -17.52 -3.48
C THR A 318 -14.48 -17.91 -3.84
#